data_AF-N4XMW5-F1
#
_entry.id   AF-N4XMW5-F1
#
_cell.length_a   1.000
_cell.length_b   1.000
_cell.length_c   1.000
_cell.angle_alpha   90.00
_cell.angle_beta   90.00
_cell.angle_gamma   90.00
#
_symmetry.space_group_name_H-M   'P 1'
#
loop_
_entity.id
_entity.type
_entity.pdbx_description
1 polymer ?
#
loop_
_entity_poly.entity_id
_entity_poly.type
_entity_poly.pdbx_seq_one_letter_code
_entity_poly.pdbx_strand_id
1 'polypeptide(L)'
;MGQVILEANGSTEVNDLKKAGFPRSKLSMKDHMFLTSKVKERETSVSTSVQLMYRDNATECVARLKLCPEKAGFESELFKLGDACPPSNNVIMLTDLESPLVAAMSGSEFLHLQTLLTDSANVLWVTCGDHLGAGVDREAAMTQGLLRTLRSERVSLKAMLDSF
;
A
#
# COMPACT_ATOMS: atom_id res chain seq x y z
N MET A 1 -10.20 14.56 3.95
CA MET A 1 -10.46 15.80 4.72
C MET A 1 -10.21 15.50 6.18
N GLY A 2 -9.38 16.26 6.87
CA GLY A 2 -9.23 16.18 8.32
C GLY A 2 -9.43 17.59 8.89
N GLN A 3 -10.36 17.74 9.84
CA GLN A 3 -10.54 18.97 10.60
C GLN A 3 -9.93 18.77 11.98
N VAL A 4 -9.12 19.73 12.42
CA VAL A 4 -8.67 19.84 13.81
C VAL A 4 -9.28 21.13 14.36
N ILE A 5 -10.01 21.01 15.46
CA ILE A 5 -10.62 22.12 16.19
C ILE A 5 -9.67 22.43 17.35
N LEU A 6 -9.12 23.64 17.40
CA LEU A 6 -8.31 24.12 18.53
C LEU A 6 -9.18 25.06 19.36
N GLU A 7 -9.36 24.72 20.64
CA GLU A 7 -10.08 25.56 21.59
C GLU A 7 -9.22 26.77 21.97
N ALA A 8 -9.82 27.95 21.89
CA ALA A 8 -9.18 29.23 22.12
C ALA A 8 -8.96 29.45 23.62
N ASN A 9 -7.82 29.02 24.15
CA ASN A 9 -7.24 29.56 25.37
C ASN A 9 -5.73 29.31 25.40
N GLY A 10 -5.00 30.13 24.64
CA GLY A 10 -3.55 30.17 24.65
C GLY A 10 -3.04 30.91 23.42
N SER A 11 -2.45 32.08 23.63
CA SER A 11 -1.80 32.87 22.58
C SER A 11 -0.61 32.10 22.02
N THR A 12 -0.83 31.23 21.04
CA THR A 12 0.27 30.65 20.26
C THR A 12 0.61 31.63 19.16
N GLU A 13 1.70 32.36 19.36
CA GLU A 13 2.24 33.26 18.36
C GLU A 13 2.56 32.49 17.07
N VAL A 14 2.33 33.14 15.93
CA VAL A 14 2.54 32.66 14.56
C VAL A 14 3.92 31.99 14.32
N ASN A 15 4.88 32.19 15.23
CA ASN A 15 6.21 31.60 15.21
C ASN A 15 6.25 30.10 15.53
N ASP A 16 5.36 29.57 16.38
CA ASP A 16 5.37 28.14 16.73
C ASP A 16 4.86 27.27 15.58
N LEU A 17 3.91 27.79 14.80
CA LEU A 17 3.39 27.15 13.58
C LEU A 17 4.44 27.03 12.47
N LYS A 18 5.41 27.95 12.43
CA LYS A 18 6.52 27.92 11.49
C LYS A 18 7.55 26.85 11.85
N LYS A 19 7.76 26.60 13.15
CA LYS A 19 8.59 25.49 13.64
C LYS A 19 7.96 24.12 13.36
N ALA A 20 6.64 24.04 13.34
CA ALA A 20 5.90 22.81 13.07
C ALA A 20 5.73 22.46 11.57
N GLY A 21 6.34 23.22 10.66
CA GLY A 21 6.42 22.86 9.23
C GLY A 21 5.16 23.17 8.40
N PHE A 22 4.23 23.97 8.91
CA PHE A 22 3.00 24.31 8.17
C PHE A 22 3.23 25.48 7.19
N PRO A 23 2.98 25.29 5.88
CA PRO A 23 3.09 26.38 4.91
C PRO A 23 1.94 27.39 5.08
N ARG A 24 2.28 28.68 4.97
CA ARG A 24 1.39 29.86 5.13
C ARG A 24 0.03 29.68 4.44
N SER A 25 -1.06 29.68 5.19
CA SER A 25 -2.44 29.81 4.69
C SER A 25 -3.05 31.17 5.07
N LYS A 26 -3.94 31.70 4.23
CA LYS A 26 -4.67 32.96 4.47
C LYS A 26 -5.55 32.82 5.73
N LEU A 27 -5.36 33.74 6.68
CA LEU A 27 -6.19 33.89 7.87
C LEU A 27 -7.37 34.82 7.55
N SER A 28 -8.60 34.38 7.81
CA SER A 28 -9.79 35.25 7.80
C SER A 28 -10.55 35.05 9.10
N MET A 29 -10.80 36.15 9.81
CA MET A 29 -11.27 36.16 11.19
C MET A 29 -12.77 36.48 11.22
N LYS A 30 -13.59 35.45 11.43
CA LYS A 30 -14.97 35.55 11.95
C LYS A 30 -15.25 34.33 12.82
N ASP A 31 -15.16 34.54 14.13
CA ASP A 31 -15.64 33.76 15.28
C ASP A 31 -15.30 32.26 15.40
N HIS A 32 -14.72 31.61 14.39
CA HIS A 32 -14.19 30.25 14.47
C HIS A 32 -12.95 30.11 13.58
N MET A 33 -11.85 29.55 14.13
CA MET A 33 -10.61 29.33 13.38
C MET A 33 -10.72 28.06 12.55
N PHE A 34 -10.86 28.20 11.22
CA PHE A 34 -10.81 27.08 10.29
C PHE A 34 -9.45 27.02 9.59
N LEU A 35 -8.68 25.96 9.83
CA LEU A 35 -7.44 25.69 9.11
C LEU A 35 -7.76 24.86 7.86
N THR A 36 -7.65 25.46 6.67
CA THR A 36 -7.76 24.72 5.40
C THR A 36 -6.36 24.55 4.81
N SER A 37 -5.77 23.39 5.04
CA SER A 37 -4.58 22.95 4.33
C SER A 37 -4.97 22.61 2.89
N LYS A 38 -4.56 23.45 1.92
CA LYS A 38 -4.47 23.00 0.53
C LYS A 38 -3.30 22.03 0.46
N VAL A 39 -3.60 20.73 0.44
CA VAL A 39 -2.61 19.73 0.03
C VAL A 39 -2.17 20.14 -1.37
N LYS A 40 -0.91 20.58 -1.46
CA LYS A 40 -0.28 20.89 -2.72
C LYS A 40 -0.16 19.55 -3.46
N GLU A 41 -1.06 19.35 -4.40
CA GLU A 41 -1.01 18.32 -5.41
C GLU A 41 0.43 18.31 -5.96
N ARG A 42 1.10 17.18 -5.77
CA ARG A 42 2.52 17.04 -6.08
C ARG A 42 2.62 16.86 -7.58
N GLU A 43 2.66 17.96 -8.32
CA GLU A 43 3.10 17.95 -9.72
C GLU A 43 4.56 17.53 -9.78
N THR A 44 4.80 16.28 -10.18
CA THR A 44 5.91 15.81 -11.03
C THR A 44 5.49 14.42 -11.48
N SER A 45 5.01 14.32 -12.72
CA SER A 45 4.62 13.09 -13.39
C SER A 45 5.84 12.22 -13.66
N VAL A 46 6.30 11.53 -12.62
CA VAL A 46 6.97 10.24 -12.78
C VAL A 46 5.82 9.24 -12.75
N SER A 47 5.53 8.61 -13.90
CA SER A 47 4.61 7.47 -13.94
C SER A 47 5.04 6.50 -12.85
N THR A 48 4.21 6.36 -11.82
CA THR A 48 4.53 5.47 -10.72
C THR A 48 4.32 4.05 -11.24
N SER A 49 5.41 3.29 -11.37
CA SER A 49 5.34 1.89 -11.81
C SER A 49 4.82 1.00 -10.67
N VAL A 50 4.00 0.04 -11.03
CA VAL A 50 3.40 -0.98 -10.16
C VAL A 50 3.72 -2.35 -10.75
N GLN A 51 4.35 -3.19 -9.95
CA GLN A 51 4.60 -4.59 -10.32
C GLN A 51 3.50 -5.47 -9.77
N LEU A 52 3.02 -6.40 -10.61
CA LEU A 52 2.05 -7.41 -10.23
C LEU A 52 2.74 -8.77 -10.26
N MET A 53 2.66 -9.51 -9.15
CA MET A 53 3.32 -10.81 -9.02
C MET A 53 2.27 -11.92 -9.04
N TYR A 54 2.36 -12.82 -10.01
CA TYR A 54 1.59 -14.07 -10.02
C TYR A 54 2.49 -15.25 -9.66
N ARG A 55 1.93 -16.40 -9.28
CA ARG A 55 2.72 -17.54 -8.83
C ARG A 55 3.18 -18.37 -10.01
N ASP A 56 2.25 -18.98 -10.75
CA ASP A 56 2.55 -19.92 -11.82
C ASP A 56 1.80 -19.63 -13.11
N ASN A 57 0.52 -19.27 -13.02
CA ASN A 57 -0.36 -19.08 -14.16
C ASN A 57 -0.96 -17.67 -14.16
N ALA A 58 -0.65 -16.91 -15.21
CA ALA A 58 -1.30 -15.63 -15.48
C ALA A 58 -2.75 -15.86 -15.96
N THR A 59 -3.68 -16.02 -15.02
CA THR A 59 -5.11 -16.22 -15.32
C THR A 59 -5.75 -14.96 -15.90
N GLU A 60 -6.96 -15.08 -16.45
CA GLU A 60 -7.74 -13.91 -16.88
C GLU A 60 -7.99 -12.93 -15.72
N CYS A 61 -8.16 -13.43 -14.49
CA CYS A 61 -8.31 -12.59 -13.30
C CYS A 61 -7.06 -11.71 -13.08
N VAL A 62 -5.87 -12.31 -13.15
CA VAL A 62 -4.58 -11.60 -13.07
C VAL A 62 -4.46 -10.54 -14.17
N ALA A 63 -4.80 -10.90 -15.42
CA ALA A 63 -4.78 -9.97 -16.54
C ALA A 63 -5.76 -8.80 -16.35
N ARG A 64 -6.95 -9.05 -15.78
CA ARG A 64 -7.92 -8.01 -15.46
C ARG A 64 -7.46 -7.09 -14.34
N LEU A 65 -6.82 -7.64 -13.30
CA LEU A 65 -6.28 -6.86 -12.19
C LEU A 65 -5.12 -5.97 -12.60
N LYS A 66 -4.32 -6.40 -13.59
CA LYS A 66 -3.31 -5.56 -14.24
C LYS A 66 -3.90 -4.26 -14.82
N LEU A 67 -5.08 -4.35 -15.43
CA LEU A 67 -5.74 -3.17 -16.02
C LEU A 67 -6.23 -2.15 -14.97
N CYS A 68 -6.35 -2.54 -13.69
CA CYS A 68 -6.88 -1.65 -12.65
C CYS A 68 -5.90 -0.50 -12.33
N PRO A 69 -4.61 -0.74 -12.03
CA PRO A 69 -3.60 0.32 -11.94
C PRO A 69 -3.48 1.15 -13.22
N GLU A 70 -3.52 0.51 -14.40
CA GLU A 70 -3.39 1.22 -15.68
C GLU A 70 -4.51 2.23 -15.90
N LYS A 71 -5.76 1.85 -15.59
CA LYS A 71 -6.91 2.76 -15.63
C LYS A 71 -6.79 3.93 -14.64
N ALA A 72 -6.04 3.75 -13.56
CA ALA A 72 -5.75 4.79 -12.59
C ALA A 72 -4.50 5.63 -12.96
N GLY A 73 -3.88 5.37 -14.12
CA GLY A 73 -2.74 6.14 -14.63
C GLY A 73 -1.37 5.64 -14.18
N PHE A 74 -1.28 4.42 -13.63
CA PHE A 74 -0.01 3.79 -13.25
C PHE A 74 0.53 2.94 -14.41
N GLU A 75 1.85 2.90 -14.57
CA GLU A 75 2.48 1.90 -15.42
C GLU A 75 2.46 0.56 -14.70
N SER A 76 2.07 -0.51 -15.39
CA SER A 76 1.91 -1.81 -14.75
C SER A 76 2.59 -2.93 -15.52
N GLU A 77 3.34 -3.74 -14.80
CA GLU A 77 4.10 -4.87 -15.33
C GLU A 77 3.78 -6.13 -14.54
N LEU A 78 3.70 -7.26 -15.25
CA LEU A 78 3.35 -8.55 -14.67
C LEU A 78 4.59 -9.45 -14.65
N PHE A 79 4.89 -10.03 -13.49
CA PHE A 79 6.03 -10.91 -13.29
C PHE A 79 5.62 -12.18 -12.57
N LYS A 80 6.27 -13.30 -12.91
CA LYS A 80 6.15 -14.56 -12.18
C LYS A 80 7.02 -14.51 -10.94
N LEU A 81 6.52 -15.02 -9.81
CA LEU A 81 7.34 -15.20 -8.63
C LEU A 81 8.49 -16.18 -8.92
N GLY A 82 9.72 -15.75 -8.66
CA GLY A 82 10.93 -16.53 -8.95
C GLY A 82 11.64 -16.13 -10.24
N ASP A 83 11.01 -15.36 -11.11
CA ASP A 83 11.67 -14.77 -12.28
C ASP A 83 12.42 -13.49 -11.87
N ALA A 84 13.45 -13.15 -12.64
CA ALA A 84 14.17 -11.90 -12.45
C ALA A 84 13.28 -10.71 -12.84
N CYS A 85 13.08 -9.78 -11.90
CA CYS A 85 12.37 -8.53 -12.13
C CYS A 85 13.18 -7.35 -11.58
N PRO A 86 13.02 -6.13 -12.12
CA PRO A 86 13.66 -4.95 -11.56
C PRO A 86 13.10 -4.64 -10.15
N PRO A 87 13.84 -3.96 -9.27
CA PRO A 87 13.30 -3.51 -7.99
C PRO A 87 12.11 -2.55 -8.19
N SER A 88 11.07 -2.67 -7.36
CA SER A 88 9.92 -1.78 -7.39
C SER A 88 9.50 -1.36 -5.98
N ASN A 89 9.16 -0.08 -5.85
CA ASN A 89 8.58 0.46 -4.63
C ASN A 89 7.13 0.01 -4.43
N ASN A 90 6.40 -0.35 -5.49
CA ASN A 90 4.98 -0.72 -5.42
C ASN A 90 4.78 -2.10 -6.00
N VAL A 91 4.32 -3.03 -5.16
CA VAL A 91 4.06 -4.41 -5.56
C VAL A 91 2.64 -4.81 -5.19
N ILE A 92 1.95 -5.47 -6.12
CA ILE A 92 0.68 -6.15 -5.89
C ILE A 92 0.94 -7.66 -6.00
N MET A 93 0.79 -8.36 -4.88
CA MET A 93 0.91 -9.82 -4.80
C MET A 93 -0.43 -10.44 -5.16
N LEU A 94 -0.48 -11.15 -6.28
CA LEU A 94 -1.63 -11.89 -6.80
C LEU A 94 -1.46 -13.41 -6.66
N THR A 95 -0.41 -13.84 -5.96
CA THR A 95 -0.02 -15.25 -5.82
C THR A 95 -1.11 -16.11 -5.17
N ASP A 96 -1.85 -15.52 -4.22
CA ASP A 96 -2.89 -16.21 -3.46
C ASP A 96 -4.20 -16.34 -4.26
N LEU A 97 -4.27 -15.80 -5.49
CA LEU A 97 -5.39 -16.07 -6.41
C LEU A 97 -5.33 -17.47 -7.04
N GLU A 98 -4.15 -18.09 -7.04
CA GLU A 98 -3.96 -19.47 -7.53
C GLU A 98 -4.03 -20.47 -6.38
N SER A 99 -3.23 -20.22 -5.34
CA SER A 99 -3.16 -21.01 -4.12
C SER A 99 -2.46 -20.17 -3.04
N PRO A 100 -2.80 -20.33 -1.75
CA PRO A 100 -2.16 -19.55 -0.70
C PRO A 100 -0.65 -19.76 -0.65
N LEU A 101 0.10 -18.72 -0.98
CA LEU A 101 1.55 -18.78 -1.15
C LEU A 101 2.23 -19.13 0.16
N VAL A 102 1.88 -18.47 1.26
CA VAL A 102 2.57 -18.63 2.55
C VAL A 102 2.42 -20.04 3.11
N ALA A 103 1.32 -20.73 2.78
CA ALA A 103 1.08 -22.10 3.20
C ALA A 103 1.88 -23.14 2.37
N ALA A 104 2.15 -22.84 1.10
CA ALA A 104 2.66 -23.81 0.13
C ALA A 104 3.97 -23.39 -0.57
N MET A 105 4.62 -22.32 -0.14
CA MET A 105 5.86 -21.82 -0.76
C MET A 105 7.03 -22.78 -0.52
N SER A 106 7.81 -22.98 -1.56
CA SER A 106 9.13 -23.59 -1.53
C SER A 106 10.18 -22.66 -0.90
N GLY A 107 11.33 -23.21 -0.53
CA GLY A 107 12.45 -22.40 -0.03
C GLY A 107 12.98 -21.39 -1.06
N SER A 108 12.95 -21.72 -2.35
CA SER A 108 13.33 -20.80 -3.42
C SER A 108 12.33 -19.66 -3.60
N GLU A 109 11.03 -19.93 -3.49
CA GLU A 109 9.99 -18.88 -3.52
C GLU A 109 10.12 -17.97 -2.31
N PHE A 110 10.42 -18.53 -1.12
CA PHE A 110 10.65 -17.74 0.08
C PHE A 110 11.83 -16.76 -0.07
N LEU A 111 12.95 -17.20 -0.64
CA LEU A 111 14.10 -16.32 -0.90
C LEU A 111 13.74 -15.17 -1.86
N HIS A 112 13.05 -15.47 -2.95
CA HIS A 112 12.59 -14.44 -3.89
C HIS A 112 11.62 -13.46 -3.23
N LEU A 113 10.68 -13.98 -2.42
CA LEU A 113 9.75 -13.18 -1.66
C LEU A 113 10.49 -12.25 -0.68
N GLN A 114 11.51 -12.75 0.02
CA GLN A 114 12.33 -11.92 0.91
C GLN A 114 13.02 -10.77 0.17
N THR A 115 13.65 -11.05 -0.98
CA THR A 115 14.29 -10.02 -1.81
C THR A 115 13.29 -8.98 -2.28
N LEU A 116 12.19 -9.43 -2.89
CA LEU A 116 11.14 -8.55 -3.38
C LEU A 116 10.57 -7.67 -2.27
N LEU A 117 10.27 -8.26 -1.10
CA LEU A 117 9.73 -7.50 0.01
C LEU A 117 10.76 -6.49 0.53
N THR A 118 12.03 -6.85 0.61
CA THR A 118 13.13 -5.96 1.05
C THR A 118 13.22 -4.69 0.22
N ASP A 119 13.04 -4.80 -1.09
CA ASP A 119 13.15 -3.67 -2.01
C ASP A 119 11.85 -2.83 -2.09
N SER A 120 10.72 -3.42 -1.70
CA SER A 120 9.42 -2.75 -1.75
C SER A 120 9.18 -1.75 -0.62
N ALA A 121 8.42 -0.70 -0.93
CA ALA A 121 7.92 0.29 0.02
C ALA A 121 6.41 0.15 0.27
N ASN A 122 5.65 -0.31 -0.74
CA ASN A 122 4.21 -0.54 -0.68
C ASN A 122 3.93 -1.94 -1.24
N VAL A 123 3.22 -2.75 -0.47
CA VAL A 123 2.80 -4.10 -0.84
C VAL A 123 1.30 -4.20 -0.62
N LEU A 124 0.56 -4.50 -1.69
CA LEU A 124 -0.84 -4.90 -1.62
C LEU A 124 -0.90 -6.40 -1.87
N TRP A 125 -1.40 -7.16 -0.92
CA TRP A 125 -1.59 -8.59 -1.07
C TRP A 125 -3.06 -8.88 -1.32
N VAL A 126 -3.34 -9.53 -2.43
CA VAL A 126 -4.70 -9.86 -2.85
C VAL A 126 -4.92 -11.35 -2.62
N THR A 127 -5.94 -11.69 -1.85
CA THR A 127 -6.35 -13.08 -1.60
C THR A 127 -7.76 -13.32 -2.12
N CYS A 128 -8.06 -14.56 -2.50
CA CYS A 128 -9.45 -14.98 -2.64
C CYS A 128 -10.05 -15.09 -1.23
N GLY A 129 -11.11 -14.35 -0.92
CA GLY A 129 -11.86 -14.59 0.31
C GLY A 129 -12.52 -15.96 0.27
N ASP A 130 -12.88 -16.51 1.45
CA ASP A 130 -13.52 -17.81 1.54
C ASP A 130 -14.87 -17.81 0.79
N HIS A 131 -14.84 -18.28 -0.48
CA HIS A 131 -16.02 -18.49 -1.30
C HIS A 131 -16.92 -19.62 -0.76
N LEU A 132 -16.50 -20.30 0.31
CA LEU A 132 -17.16 -21.49 0.85
C LEU A 132 -17.54 -21.39 2.34
N GLY A 133 -17.75 -20.19 2.89
CA GLY A 133 -18.57 -20.01 4.09
C GLY A 133 -18.20 -20.88 5.32
N ALA A 134 -16.93 -21.28 5.46
CA ALA A 134 -16.50 -22.28 6.42
C ALA A 134 -15.36 -21.75 7.30
N GLY A 135 -15.69 -20.72 8.09
CA GLY A 135 -14.87 -20.29 9.20
C GLY A 135 -13.64 -19.46 8.81
N VAL A 136 -12.76 -19.24 9.79
CA VAL A 136 -11.54 -18.45 9.60
C VAL A 136 -10.65 -19.16 8.59
N ASP A 137 -10.44 -18.52 7.43
CA ASP A 137 -9.45 -18.95 6.45
C ASP A 137 -8.06 -18.92 7.11
N ARG A 138 -7.57 -20.12 7.45
CA ARG A 138 -6.28 -20.31 8.12
C ARG A 138 -5.14 -19.81 7.25
N GLU A 139 -5.26 -19.94 5.94
CA GLU A 139 -4.19 -19.64 5.00
C GLU A 139 -4.09 -18.13 4.79
N ALA A 140 -5.22 -17.44 4.64
CA ALA A 140 -5.26 -15.98 4.69
C ALA A 140 -4.74 -15.43 6.03
N ALA A 141 -5.00 -16.11 7.15
CA ALA A 141 -4.45 -15.73 8.46
C ALA A 141 -2.92 -15.86 8.52
N MET A 142 -2.32 -16.81 7.81
CA MET A 142 -0.86 -16.93 7.68
C MET A 142 -0.27 -15.75 6.91
N THR A 143 -0.86 -15.40 5.76
CA THR A 143 -0.49 -14.20 4.99
C THR A 143 -0.64 -12.94 5.85
N GLN A 144 -1.75 -12.78 6.56
CA GLN A 144 -1.96 -11.65 7.47
C GLN A 144 -0.92 -11.60 8.60
N GLY A 145 -0.52 -12.77 9.13
CA GLY A 145 0.56 -12.91 10.10
C GLY A 145 1.88 -12.37 9.55
N LEU A 146 2.26 -12.81 8.36
CA LEU A 146 3.46 -12.33 7.66
C LEU A 146 3.44 -10.81 7.47
N LEU A 147 2.36 -10.25 6.91
CA LEU A 147 2.27 -8.79 6.67
C LEU A 147 2.32 -7.99 7.98
N ARG A 148 1.76 -8.51 9.06
CA ARG A 148 1.87 -7.90 10.40
C ARG A 148 3.31 -7.88 10.89
N THR A 149 4.03 -8.99 10.77
CA THR A 149 5.45 -9.07 11.14
C THR A 149 6.27 -8.08 10.33
N LEU A 150 6.10 -8.07 9.00
CA LEU A 150 6.82 -7.17 8.09
C LEU A 150 6.61 -5.68 8.44
N ARG A 151 5.38 -5.28 8.78
CA ARG A 151 5.11 -3.90 9.23
C ARG A 151 5.76 -3.56 10.56
N SER A 152 5.86 -4.52 11.48
CA SER A 152 6.51 -4.30 12.77
C SER A 152 8.03 -4.21 12.65
N GLU A 153 8.62 -4.93 11.69
CA GLU A 153 10.06 -4.93 11.45
C GLU A 153 10.50 -3.75 10.58
N ARG A 154 9.63 -3.29 9.65
CA ARG A 154 9.95 -2.24 8.68
C ARG A 154 8.92 -1.13 8.73
N VAL A 155 9.21 -0.11 9.53
CA VAL A 155 8.34 1.08 9.72
C VAL A 155 8.03 1.81 8.40
N SER A 156 8.94 1.74 7.41
CA SER A 156 8.74 2.37 6.09
C SER A 156 7.88 1.55 5.12
N LEU A 157 7.63 0.27 5.41
CA LEU A 157 6.86 -0.63 4.55
C LEU A 157 5.36 -0.49 4.83
N LYS A 158 4.59 -0.16 3.80
CA LYS A 158 3.12 -0.17 3.84
C LYS A 158 2.61 -1.47 3.23
N ALA A 159 2.28 -2.43 4.09
CA ALA A 159 1.69 -3.70 3.67
C ALA A 159 0.18 -3.76 3.99
N MET A 160 -0.62 -4.07 2.98
CA MET A 160 -2.08 -4.24 3.11
C MET A 160 -2.51 -5.60 2.56
N LEU A 161 -3.55 -6.17 3.16
CA LEU A 161 -4.22 -7.37 2.70
C LEU A 161 -5.61 -6.95 2.21
N ASP A 162 -5.99 -7.38 1.03
CA ASP A 162 -7.33 -7.19 0.47
C ASP A 162 -7.86 -8.52 -0.03
N SER A 163 -9.15 -8.77 0.21
CA SER A 163 -9.81 -10.02 -0.13
C SER A 163 -11.04 -9.75 -0.98
N PHE A 164 -11.15 -10.43 -2.12
CA PHE A 164 -12.34 -10.40 -2.97
C PHE A 164 -13.45 -11.32 -2.47
#